data_AF-A0A970SAC9-F1
#
_entry.id   AF-A0A970SAC9-F1
#
_cell.length_a   1.000
_cell.length_b   1.000
_cell.length_c   1.000
_cell.angle_alpha   90.00
_cell.angle_beta   90.00
_cell.angle_gamma   90.00
#
_symmetry.space_group_name_H-M   'P 1'
#
loop_
_entity.id
_entity.type
_entity.pdbx_description
1 polymer ?
#
loop_
_entity_poly.entity_id
_entity_poly.type
_entity_poly.pdbx_seq_one_letter_code
_entity_poly.pdbx_strand_id
1 'polypeptide(L)'
;MLQMKDLQEEDLAEMSPENFVAALFRVEHARTEGVILERASELHALVRQSSTAETLLPAIGAWFDGVFRTTLTSRGVDAARIPRFENLEGEQTMLAETLGNILDERHEKGLQEGLQKGEARGIAKGREEGLQKGEARGIAKGREEGREEGREEGLRLGALSSLLKLVEMKFGAIADADKERLSQLDRNQITHALSRILTATTLEEIL
;
A
#
# COMPACT_ATOMS: atom_id res chain seq x y z
N MET A 1 12.95 30.27 -36.50
CA MET A 1 13.76 29.85 -35.35
C MET A 1 12.93 28.88 -34.53
N LEU A 2 13.07 27.57 -34.75
CA LEU A 2 12.49 26.58 -33.85
C LEU A 2 13.19 26.71 -32.50
N GLN A 3 12.45 26.84 -31.40
CA GLN A 3 13.04 26.77 -30.08
C GLN A 3 13.48 25.32 -29.83
N MET A 4 14.78 25.12 -29.59
CA MET A 4 15.43 23.82 -29.44
C MET A 4 14.97 23.00 -28.21
N LYS A 5 14.00 23.50 -27.44
CA LYS A 5 13.42 22.81 -26.27
C LYS A 5 12.32 21.82 -26.63
N ASP A 6 11.83 21.83 -27.87
CA ASP A 6 10.66 21.05 -28.29
C ASP A 6 11.01 19.79 -29.11
N LEU A 7 12.29 19.48 -29.32
CA LEU A 7 12.70 18.27 -30.05
C LEU A 7 12.51 17.03 -29.17
N GLN A 8 11.69 16.08 -29.63
CA GLN A 8 11.49 14.80 -28.95
C GLN A 8 12.53 13.77 -29.41
N GLU A 9 12.68 12.69 -28.63
CA GLU A 9 13.63 11.59 -28.92
C GLU A 9 13.35 10.94 -30.30
N GLU A 10 12.09 10.97 -30.73
CA GLU A 10 11.62 10.50 -32.04
C GLU A 10 12.09 11.40 -33.20
N ASP A 11 12.09 12.73 -33.02
CA ASP A 11 12.57 13.70 -34.03
C ASP A 11 14.08 13.58 -34.29
N LEU A 12 14.82 13.04 -33.32
CA LEU A 12 16.28 12.87 -33.36
C LEU A 12 16.69 11.51 -33.94
N ALA A 13 15.77 10.54 -33.96
CA ALA A 13 15.96 9.25 -34.60
C ALA A 13 15.91 9.36 -36.13
N GLU A 14 15.19 10.35 -36.67
CA GLU A 14 15.13 10.66 -38.11
C GLU A 14 16.38 11.43 -38.61
N MET A 15 17.18 12.00 -37.71
CA MET A 15 18.42 12.70 -38.07
C MET A 15 19.57 11.71 -38.29
N SER A 16 20.40 11.98 -39.32
CA SER A 16 21.58 11.17 -39.64
C SER A 16 22.43 10.88 -38.39
N PRO A 17 22.95 9.66 -38.21
CA PRO A 17 23.87 9.31 -37.11
C PRO A 17 25.08 10.24 -37.02
N GLU A 18 25.44 10.87 -38.14
CA GLU A 18 26.57 11.79 -38.28
C GLU A 18 26.28 13.21 -37.77
N ASN A 19 25.04 13.49 -37.33
CA ASN A 19 24.66 14.82 -36.86
C ASN A 19 25.15 15.06 -35.42
N PHE A 20 26.08 16.00 -35.31
CA PHE A 20 26.70 16.44 -34.06
C PHE A 20 25.69 16.91 -33.00
N VAL A 21 24.63 17.62 -33.41
CA VAL A 21 23.59 18.14 -32.51
C VAL A 21 22.77 16.99 -31.94
N ALA A 22 22.45 15.98 -32.76
CA ALA A 22 21.71 14.81 -32.31
C ALA A 22 22.54 13.97 -31.33
N ALA A 23 23.85 13.85 -31.55
CA ALA A 23 24.75 13.15 -30.63
C ALA A 23 24.84 13.84 -29.25
N LEU A 24 24.96 15.17 -29.21
CA LEU A 24 24.95 15.93 -27.94
C LEU A 24 23.63 15.77 -27.18
N PHE A 25 22.50 15.82 -27.89
CA PHE A 25 21.20 15.66 -27.27
C PHE A 25 21.01 14.23 -26.71
N ARG A 26 21.48 13.20 -27.42
CA ARG A 26 21.47 11.81 -26.95
C ARG A 26 22.26 11.63 -25.66
N VAL A 27 23.41 12.31 -25.52
CA VAL A 27 24.18 12.31 -24.27
C VAL A 27 23.41 13.00 -23.13
N GLU A 28 22.74 14.12 -23.40
CA GLU A 28 21.92 14.83 -22.39
C GLU A 28 20.73 14.03 -21.86
N HIS A 29 20.13 13.21 -22.72
CA HIS A 29 18.92 12.45 -22.42
C HIS A 29 19.18 11.04 -21.91
N ALA A 30 20.43 10.57 -21.99
CA ALA A 30 20.82 9.27 -21.48
C ALA A 30 20.57 9.16 -19.97
N ARG A 31 19.95 8.05 -19.54
CA ARG A 31 19.43 7.87 -18.17
C ARG A 31 20.17 6.83 -17.35
N THR A 32 21.09 6.09 -17.96
CA THR A 32 21.83 4.97 -17.36
C THR A 32 23.29 5.06 -17.74
N GLU A 33 24.20 4.65 -16.85
CA GLU A 33 25.64 4.70 -17.05
C GLU A 33 26.08 4.12 -18.40
N GLY A 34 25.66 2.90 -18.71
CA GLY A 34 26.04 2.22 -19.95
C GLY A 34 25.62 2.97 -21.21
N VAL A 35 24.45 3.62 -21.18
CA VAL A 35 23.94 4.42 -22.31
C VAL A 35 24.68 5.76 -22.39
N ILE A 36 25.00 6.41 -21.25
CA ILE A 36 25.80 7.64 -21.26
C ILE A 36 27.18 7.38 -21.89
N LEU A 37 27.83 6.29 -21.48
CA LEU A 37 29.13 5.85 -21.98
C LEU A 37 29.11 5.55 -23.48
N GLU A 38 28.10 4.81 -23.93
CA GLU A 38 27.89 4.51 -25.34
C GLU A 38 27.72 5.80 -26.15
N ARG A 39 26.82 6.70 -25.73
CA ARG A 39 26.54 7.96 -26.44
C ARG A 39 27.71 8.95 -26.40
N ALA A 40 28.44 9.01 -25.29
CA ALA A 40 29.65 9.83 -25.18
C ALA A 40 30.77 9.32 -26.11
N SER A 41 30.91 7.99 -26.21
CA SER A 41 31.87 7.36 -27.14
C SER A 41 31.50 7.62 -28.60
N GLU A 42 30.22 7.57 -28.95
CA GLU A 42 29.71 7.93 -30.28
C GLU A 42 30.02 9.40 -30.62
N LEU A 43 29.75 10.32 -29.68
CA LEU A 43 30.06 11.73 -29.84
C LEU A 43 31.57 11.95 -30.04
N HIS A 44 32.41 11.28 -29.26
CA HIS A 44 33.86 11.37 -29.40
C HIS A 44 34.36 10.84 -30.76
N ALA A 45 33.83 9.70 -31.21
CA ALA A 45 34.15 9.13 -32.52
C ALA A 45 33.79 10.10 -33.66
N LEU A 46 32.64 10.78 -33.54
CA LEU A 46 32.18 11.81 -34.49
C LEU A 46 33.10 13.02 -34.53
N VAL A 47 33.53 13.52 -33.37
CA VAL A 47 34.48 14.65 -33.30
C VAL A 47 35.81 14.28 -33.95
N ARG A 48 36.34 13.08 -33.68
CA ARG A 48 37.64 12.63 -34.18
C ARG A 48 37.65 12.40 -35.70
N GLN A 49 36.54 11.96 -36.26
CA GLN A 49 36.40 11.72 -37.70
C GLN A 49 36.09 13.01 -38.48
N SER A 50 35.71 14.10 -37.79
CA SER A 50 35.44 15.38 -38.41
C SER A 50 36.73 16.14 -38.74
N SER A 51 36.82 16.66 -39.97
CA SER A 51 37.89 17.58 -40.37
C SER A 51 37.84 18.94 -39.65
N THR A 52 36.79 19.21 -38.87
CA THR A 52 36.60 20.45 -38.09
C THR A 52 36.79 20.25 -36.58
N ALA A 53 37.37 19.13 -36.16
CA ALA A 53 37.57 18.78 -34.74
C ALA A 53 38.12 19.94 -33.90
N GLU A 54 39.19 20.60 -34.35
CA GLU A 54 39.83 21.72 -33.62
C GLU A 54 38.87 22.89 -33.32
N THR A 55 37.85 23.10 -34.15
CA THR A 55 36.82 24.13 -33.94
C THR A 55 35.62 23.65 -33.14
N LEU A 56 35.36 22.34 -33.09
CA LEU A 56 34.24 21.74 -32.36
C LEU A 56 34.58 21.55 -30.88
N LEU A 57 35.82 21.19 -30.55
CA LEU A 57 36.26 20.93 -29.16
C LEU A 57 35.91 22.05 -28.17
N PRO A 58 36.18 23.34 -28.47
CA PRO A 58 35.86 24.43 -27.54
C PRO A 58 34.35 24.64 -27.38
N ALA A 59 33.57 24.41 -28.45
CA ALA A 59 32.11 24.53 -28.40
C ALA A 59 31.47 23.42 -27.55
N ILE A 60 32.03 22.20 -27.60
CA ILE A 60 31.62 21.07 -26.77
C ILE A 60 31.91 21.35 -25.30
N GLY A 61 33.11 21.85 -24.99
CA GLY A 61 33.46 22.22 -23.61
C GLY A 61 32.55 23.31 -23.06
N ALA A 62 32.27 24.35 -23.85
CA ALA A 62 31.34 25.41 -23.45
C ALA A 62 29.90 24.89 -23.23
N TRP A 63 29.42 23.97 -24.07
CA TRP A 63 28.13 23.32 -23.87
C TRP A 63 28.14 22.41 -22.62
N PHE A 64 29.20 21.65 -22.40
CA PHE A 64 29.33 20.76 -21.25
C PHE A 64 29.30 21.54 -19.94
N ASP A 65 30.12 22.59 -19.83
CA ASP A 65 30.22 23.43 -18.63
C ASP A 65 28.97 24.30 -18.43
N GLY A 66 28.38 24.82 -19.51
CA GLY A 66 27.27 25.76 -19.44
C GLY A 66 25.90 25.10 -19.35
N VAL A 67 25.68 24.03 -20.12
CA VAL A 67 24.38 23.37 -20.29
C VAL A 67 24.35 22.07 -19.50
N PHE A 68 25.22 21.11 -19.83
CA PHE A 68 25.15 19.76 -19.26
C PHE A 68 25.37 19.74 -17.74
N ARG A 69 26.42 20.42 -17.27
CA ARG A 69 26.73 20.55 -15.83
C ARG A 69 25.60 21.25 -15.07
N THR A 70 25.06 22.35 -15.63
CA THR A 70 23.91 23.04 -15.05
C THR A 70 22.66 22.15 -15.01
N THR A 71 22.42 21.36 -16.05
CA THR A 71 21.29 20.41 -16.10
C THR A 71 21.43 19.33 -15.03
N LEU A 72 22.62 18.77 -14.83
CA LEU A 72 22.87 17.78 -13.77
C LEU A 72 22.69 18.40 -12.38
N THR A 73 23.21 19.60 -12.14
CA THR A 73 23.01 20.30 -10.86
C THR A 73 21.54 20.61 -10.61
N SER A 74 20.80 21.00 -11.64
CA SER A 74 19.33 21.20 -11.56
C SER A 74 18.59 19.90 -11.26
N ARG A 75 19.14 18.75 -11.66
CA ARG A 75 18.63 17.42 -11.31
C ARG A 75 19.05 16.98 -9.90
N GLY A 76 19.78 17.80 -9.14
CA GLY A 76 20.20 17.51 -7.76
C GLY A 76 21.57 16.83 -7.64
N VAL A 77 22.39 16.87 -8.69
CA VAL A 77 23.77 16.39 -8.65
C VAL A 77 24.68 17.48 -8.09
N ASP A 78 25.54 17.14 -7.12
CA ASP A 78 26.52 18.10 -6.60
C ASP A 78 27.49 18.54 -7.71
N ALA A 79 27.54 19.84 -7.97
CA ALA A 79 28.42 20.44 -8.96
C ALA A 79 29.92 20.23 -8.64
N ALA A 80 30.27 19.93 -7.39
CA ALA A 80 31.64 19.57 -7.00
C ALA A 80 32.05 18.16 -7.47
N ARG A 81 31.08 17.27 -7.72
CA ARG A 81 31.32 15.92 -8.25
C ARG A 81 31.46 15.92 -9.78
N ILE A 82 31.00 16.96 -10.47
CA ILE A 82 31.04 17.04 -11.94
C ILE A 82 32.35 17.74 -12.36
N PRO A 83 33.27 17.05 -13.08
CA PRO A 83 34.51 17.66 -13.56
C PRO A 83 34.22 18.83 -14.52
N ARG A 84 35.17 19.75 -14.69
CA ARG A 84 35.13 20.73 -15.79
C ARG A 84 35.67 20.09 -17.07
N PHE A 85 35.26 20.63 -18.21
CA PHE A 85 35.76 20.17 -19.49
C PHE A 85 37.09 20.84 -19.85
N GLU A 86 38.20 20.13 -19.64
CA GLU A 86 39.59 20.52 -19.95
C GLU A 86 40.16 19.71 -21.13
N ASN A 87 39.85 18.41 -21.29
CA ASN A 87 40.24 17.57 -22.42
C ASN A 87 39.36 16.30 -22.62
N LEU A 88 39.09 15.92 -23.88
CA LEU A 88 38.22 14.77 -24.19
C LEU A 88 38.73 13.40 -23.73
N GLU A 89 40.05 13.18 -23.67
CA GLU A 89 40.61 11.83 -23.55
C GLU A 89 40.66 11.34 -22.09
N GLY A 90 40.96 12.23 -21.13
CA GLY A 90 40.91 11.92 -19.71
C GLY A 90 39.52 12.07 -19.09
N GLU A 91 38.69 12.95 -19.65
CA GLU A 91 37.37 13.25 -19.08
C GLU A 91 36.30 12.25 -19.44
N GLN A 92 36.41 11.52 -20.55
CA GLN A 92 35.41 10.48 -20.87
C GLN A 92 35.34 9.40 -19.79
N THR A 93 36.50 8.93 -19.30
CA THR A 93 36.56 7.90 -18.25
C THR A 93 36.09 8.44 -16.90
N MET A 94 36.55 9.63 -16.50
CA MET A 94 36.18 10.25 -15.23
C MET A 94 34.71 10.66 -15.18
N LEU A 95 34.17 11.19 -16.29
CA LEU A 95 32.77 11.58 -16.42
C LEU A 95 31.85 10.36 -16.39
N ALA A 96 32.24 9.29 -17.07
CA ALA A 96 31.49 8.05 -17.07
C ALA A 96 31.36 7.44 -15.68
N GLU A 97 32.48 7.27 -14.98
CA GLU A 97 32.50 6.73 -13.62
C GLU A 97 31.74 7.63 -12.64
N THR A 98 31.88 8.95 -12.78
CA THR A 98 31.14 9.92 -11.96
C THR A 98 29.64 9.81 -12.18
N LEU A 99 29.19 9.79 -13.45
CA LEU A 99 27.77 9.71 -13.79
C LEU A 99 27.18 8.34 -13.44
N GLY A 100 27.95 7.27 -13.58
CA GLY A 100 27.58 5.93 -13.14
C GLY A 100 27.26 5.89 -11.65
N ASN A 101 28.21 6.29 -10.82
CA ASN A 101 28.04 6.35 -9.37
C ASN A 101 26.83 7.20 -8.95
N ILE A 102 26.62 8.36 -9.60
CA ILE A 102 25.48 9.23 -9.30
C ILE A 102 24.14 8.55 -9.67
N LEU A 103 24.06 7.90 -10.82
CA LEU A 103 22.83 7.25 -11.27
C LEU A 103 22.50 6.03 -10.42
N ASP A 104 23.51 5.25 -10.02
CA ASP A 104 23.37 4.10 -9.14
C ASP A 104 22.89 4.50 -7.75
N GLU A 105 23.52 5.52 -7.14
CA GLU A 105 23.09 6.07 -5.85
C GLU A 105 21.62 6.52 -5.89
N ARG A 106 21.21 7.16 -6.98
CA ARG A 106 19.82 7.62 -7.15
C ARG A 106 18.86 6.47 -7.36
N HIS A 107 19.25 5.45 -8.12
CA HIS A 107 18.46 4.26 -8.32
C HIS A 107 18.26 3.51 -6.99
N GLU A 108 19.34 3.32 -6.23
CA GLU A 108 19.29 2.69 -4.92
C GLU A 108 18.42 3.48 -3.93
N LYS A 109 18.59 4.80 -3.88
CA LYS A 109 17.75 5.67 -3.04
C LYS A 109 16.27 5.61 -3.46
N GLY A 110 16.00 5.64 -4.76
CA GLY A 110 14.65 5.50 -5.29
C GLY A 110 14.01 4.17 -4.93
N LEU A 111 14.78 3.07 -4.99
CA LEU A 111 14.34 1.75 -4.59
C LEU A 111 14.07 1.67 -3.08
N GLN A 112 14.98 2.20 -2.25
CA GLN A 112 14.78 2.27 -0.80
C GLN A 112 13.53 3.07 -0.44
N GLU A 113 13.35 4.26 -1.00
CA GLU A 113 12.16 5.07 -0.76
C GLU A 113 10.88 4.37 -1.22
N GLY A 114 10.94 3.70 -2.38
CA GLY A 114 9.83 2.92 -2.91
C GLY A 114 9.43 1.77 -1.99
N LEU A 115 10.42 1.02 -1.49
CA LEU A 115 10.22 -0.06 -0.52
C LEU A 115 9.62 0.46 0.79
N GLN A 116 10.20 1.51 1.38
CA GLN A 116 9.71 2.10 2.62
C GLN A 116 8.28 2.62 2.48
N LYS A 117 7.98 3.34 1.39
CA LYS A 117 6.62 3.84 1.11
C LYS A 117 5.64 2.68 0.88
N GLY A 118 6.07 1.63 0.17
CA GLY A 118 5.27 0.43 -0.09
C GLY A 118 4.94 -0.33 1.18
N GLU A 119 5.93 -0.57 2.03
CA GLU A 119 5.79 -1.25 3.32
C GLU A 119 4.88 -0.46 4.26
N ALA A 120 5.12 0.85 4.43
CA ALA A 120 4.29 1.70 5.28
C ALA A 120 2.82 1.70 4.83
N ARG A 121 2.57 1.78 3.51
CA ARG A 121 1.21 1.70 2.95
C ARG A 121 0.58 0.32 3.17
N GLY A 122 1.35 -0.75 2.97
CA GLY A 122 0.89 -2.13 3.18
C GLY A 122 0.47 -2.38 4.63
N ILE A 123 1.29 -1.95 5.59
CA ILE A 123 1.01 -2.06 7.02
C ILE A 123 -0.23 -1.24 7.40
N ALA A 124 -0.33 0.01 6.94
CA ALA A 124 -1.46 0.87 7.24
C ALA A 124 -2.79 0.27 6.73
N LYS A 125 -2.81 -0.16 5.46
CA LYS A 125 -3.99 -0.78 4.85
C LYS A 125 -4.35 -2.11 5.52
N GLY A 126 -3.36 -2.97 5.80
CA GLY A 126 -3.59 -4.24 6.48
C GLY A 126 -4.17 -4.08 7.88
N ARG A 127 -3.69 -3.07 8.63
CA ARG A 127 -4.21 -2.74 9.97
C ARG A 127 -5.65 -2.23 9.92
N GLU A 128 -5.95 -1.33 8.99
CA GLU A 128 -7.31 -0.78 8.83
C GLU A 128 -8.31 -1.87 8.44
N GLU A 129 -7.98 -2.68 7.43
CA GLU A 129 -8.85 -3.79 7.02
C GLU A 129 -9.03 -4.83 8.14
N GLY A 130 -7.96 -5.14 8.87
CA GLY A 130 -8.00 -6.08 10.00
C GLY A 130 -8.92 -5.60 11.12
N LEU A 131 -8.84 -4.31 11.47
CA LEU A 131 -9.68 -3.69 12.49
C LEU A 131 -11.16 -3.69 12.07
N GLN A 132 -11.47 -3.24 10.85
CA GLN A 132 -12.84 -3.20 10.35
C GLN A 132 -13.48 -4.61 10.28
N LYS A 133 -12.73 -5.60 9.77
CA LYS A 133 -13.21 -6.99 9.70
C LYS A 133 -13.39 -7.58 11.11
N GLY A 134 -12.48 -7.28 12.03
CA GLY A 134 -12.55 -7.73 13.42
C GLY A 134 -13.77 -7.16 14.16
N GLU A 135 -13.99 -5.85 14.06
CA GLU A 135 -15.12 -5.15 14.67
C GLU A 135 -16.46 -5.64 14.10
N ALA A 136 -16.58 -5.71 12.78
CA ALA A 136 -17.80 -6.21 12.13
C ALA A 136 -18.15 -7.64 12.56
N ARG A 137 -17.15 -8.53 12.64
CA ARG A 137 -17.34 -9.91 13.13
C ARG A 137 -17.72 -9.94 14.60
N GLY A 138 -17.09 -9.12 15.44
CA GLY A 138 -17.40 -9.04 16.87
C GLY A 138 -18.83 -8.58 17.11
N ILE A 139 -19.27 -7.52 16.43
CA ILE A 139 -20.65 -7.01 16.53
C ILE A 139 -21.65 -8.05 16.03
N ALA A 140 -21.39 -8.68 14.88
CA ALA A 140 -22.30 -9.68 14.32
C ALA A 140 -22.47 -10.87 15.28
N LYS A 141 -21.35 -11.42 15.80
CA LYS A 141 -21.37 -12.54 16.72
C LYS A 141 -22.06 -12.18 18.04
N GLY A 142 -21.71 -11.04 18.65
CA GLY A 142 -22.34 -10.61 19.90
C GLY A 142 -23.85 -10.34 19.76
N ARG A 143 -24.29 -9.84 18.60
CA ARG A 143 -25.72 -9.66 18.31
C ARG A 143 -26.45 -10.98 18.14
N GLU A 144 -25.82 -11.96 17.49
CA GLU A 144 -26.40 -13.30 17.30
C GLU A 144 -26.54 -14.03 18.64
N GLU A 145 -25.45 -14.09 19.43
CA GLU A 145 -25.45 -14.70 20.76
C GLU A 145 -26.48 -14.03 21.68
N GLY A 146 -26.49 -12.70 21.77
CA GLY A 146 -27.46 -11.98 22.59
C GLY A 146 -28.92 -12.17 22.14
N ARG A 147 -29.16 -12.35 20.83
CA ARG A 147 -30.51 -12.65 20.32
C ARG A 147 -30.94 -14.07 20.67
N GLU A 148 -30.02 -15.02 20.62
CA GLU A 148 -30.29 -16.41 20.97
C GLU A 148 -30.58 -16.55 22.47
N GLU A 149 -29.70 -16.02 23.32
CA GLU A 149 -29.88 -15.99 24.79
C GLU A 149 -31.19 -15.30 25.17
N GLY A 150 -31.47 -14.12 24.60
CA GLY A 150 -32.71 -13.40 24.87
C GLY A 150 -33.96 -14.16 24.42
N ARG A 151 -33.87 -14.93 23.32
CA ARG A 151 -34.98 -15.78 22.86
C ARG A 151 -35.18 -16.97 23.79
N GLU A 152 -34.11 -17.62 24.22
CA GLU A 152 -34.18 -18.77 25.14
C GLU A 152 -34.77 -18.35 26.49
N GLU A 153 -34.30 -17.25 27.07
CA GLU A 153 -34.81 -16.74 28.34
C GLU A 153 -36.26 -16.26 28.19
N GLY A 154 -36.61 -15.58 27.09
CA GLY A 154 -37.99 -15.20 26.81
C GLY A 154 -38.94 -16.39 26.72
N LEU A 155 -38.51 -17.49 26.08
CA LEU A 155 -39.28 -18.73 26.01
C LEU A 155 -39.41 -19.40 27.39
N ARG A 156 -38.34 -19.41 28.18
CA ARG A 156 -38.34 -19.97 29.54
C ARG A 156 -39.31 -19.20 30.44
N LEU A 157 -39.21 -17.87 30.48
CA LEU A 157 -40.08 -16.99 31.26
C LEU A 157 -41.55 -17.11 30.83
N GLY A 158 -41.81 -17.22 29.52
CA GLY A 158 -43.17 -17.44 29.00
C GLY A 158 -43.75 -18.79 29.42
N ALA A 159 -42.95 -19.86 29.35
CA ALA A 159 -43.35 -21.19 29.80
C ALA A 159 -43.58 -21.23 31.32
N LEU A 160 -42.71 -20.59 32.11
CA LEU A 160 -42.86 -20.44 33.56
C LEU A 160 -44.14 -19.68 33.92
N SER A 161 -44.41 -18.56 33.25
CA SER A 161 -45.64 -17.78 33.46
C SER A 161 -46.89 -18.62 33.18
N SER A 162 -46.85 -19.42 32.12
CA SER A 162 -47.93 -20.36 31.77
C SER A 162 -48.10 -21.44 32.84
N LEU A 163 -47.00 -22.02 33.33
CA LEU A 163 -47.01 -23.02 34.39
C LEU A 163 -47.61 -22.45 35.69
N LEU A 164 -47.14 -21.30 36.15
CA LEU A 164 -47.68 -20.62 37.34
C LEU A 164 -49.18 -20.39 37.22
N LYS A 165 -49.64 -19.92 36.04
CA LYS A 165 -51.07 -19.69 35.82
C LYS A 165 -51.89 -20.96 35.91
N LEU A 166 -51.41 -22.07 35.33
CA LEU A 166 -52.09 -23.36 35.38
C LEU A 166 -52.09 -23.94 36.81
N VAL A 167 -51.00 -23.77 37.55
CA VAL A 167 -50.89 -24.18 38.96
C VAL A 167 -51.94 -23.45 39.79
N GLU A 168 -52.01 -22.12 39.67
CA GLU A 168 -53.02 -21.31 40.37
C GLU A 168 -54.45 -21.71 40.00
N MET A 169 -54.71 -22.02 38.73
CA MET A 169 -56.05 -22.45 38.27
C MET A 169 -56.44 -23.82 38.83
N LYS A 170 -55.50 -24.74 38.99
CA LYS A 170 -55.78 -26.12 39.40
C LYS A 170 -55.77 -26.32 40.91
N PHE A 171 -54.80 -25.73 41.59
CA PHE A 171 -54.56 -25.94 43.02
C PHE A 171 -54.99 -24.74 43.87
N GLY A 172 -55.39 -23.63 43.25
CA GLY A 172 -55.76 -22.40 43.95
C GLY A 172 -54.54 -21.55 44.30
N ALA A 173 -54.70 -20.63 45.25
CA ALA A 173 -53.62 -19.75 45.67
C ALA A 173 -52.43 -20.55 46.24
N ILE A 174 -51.25 -20.38 45.65
CA ILE A 174 -50.00 -20.99 46.09
C ILE A 174 -49.17 -20.03 46.96
N ALA A 175 -48.39 -20.58 47.87
CA ALA A 175 -47.51 -19.81 48.75
C ALA A 175 -46.37 -19.14 47.95
N ASP A 176 -45.83 -18.02 48.44
CA ASP A 176 -44.76 -17.31 47.74
C ASP A 176 -43.47 -18.14 47.67
N ALA A 177 -43.22 -19.00 48.66
CA ALA A 177 -42.11 -19.97 48.63
C ALA A 177 -42.20 -20.94 47.43
N ASP A 178 -43.41 -21.34 47.06
CA ASP A 178 -43.65 -22.24 45.93
C ASP A 178 -43.48 -21.52 44.58
N LYS A 179 -43.92 -20.26 44.50
CA LYS A 179 -43.68 -19.41 43.32
C LYS A 179 -42.18 -19.22 43.09
N GLU A 180 -41.43 -18.98 44.16
CA GLU A 180 -39.98 -18.83 44.10
C GLU A 180 -39.31 -20.13 43.64
N ARG A 181 -39.73 -21.28 44.19
CA ARG A 181 -39.23 -22.60 43.79
C ARG A 181 -39.52 -22.91 42.32
N LEU A 182 -40.71 -22.57 41.81
CA LEU A 182 -41.05 -22.70 40.38
C LEU A 182 -40.21 -21.76 39.51
N SER A 183 -39.87 -20.56 39.98
CA SER A 183 -39.12 -19.58 39.20
C SER A 183 -37.68 -19.99 38.88
N GLN A 184 -37.11 -20.85 39.73
CA GLN A 184 -35.76 -21.39 39.58
C GLN A 184 -35.69 -22.62 38.65
N LEU A 185 -36.83 -23.11 38.17
CA LEU A 185 -36.84 -24.23 37.24
C LEU A 185 -36.20 -23.84 35.90
N ASP A 186 -35.39 -24.76 35.38
CA ASP A 186 -34.88 -24.68 34.02
C ASP A 186 -35.99 -25.02 33.00
N ARG A 187 -35.69 -24.80 31.72
CA ARG A 187 -36.65 -25.00 30.63
C ARG A 187 -37.18 -26.44 30.52
N ASN A 188 -36.33 -27.44 30.77
CA ASN A 188 -36.73 -28.84 30.69
C ASN A 188 -37.61 -29.23 31.88
N GLN A 189 -37.27 -28.75 33.07
CA GLN A 189 -38.06 -28.91 34.28
C GLN A 189 -39.45 -28.27 34.15
N ILE A 190 -39.53 -27.05 33.61
CA ILE A 190 -40.82 -26.38 33.32
C ILE A 190 -41.66 -27.21 32.35
N THR A 191 -41.03 -27.72 31.28
CA THR A 191 -41.74 -28.56 30.29
C THR A 191 -42.27 -29.85 30.92
N HIS A 192 -41.49 -30.48 31.80
CA HIS A 192 -41.90 -31.66 32.52
C HIS A 192 -43.05 -31.37 33.49
N ALA A 193 -42.96 -30.29 34.25
CA ALA A 193 -44.02 -29.84 35.15
C ALA A 193 -45.33 -29.54 34.40
N LEU A 194 -45.25 -28.87 33.25
CA LEU A 194 -46.39 -28.61 32.35
C LEU A 194 -47.06 -29.90 31.85
N SER A 195 -46.31 -30.99 31.66
CA SER A 195 -46.89 -32.28 31.26
C SER A 195 -47.60 -32.99 32.42
N ARG A 196 -47.06 -32.89 33.64
CA ARG A 196 -47.57 -33.56 34.84
C ARG A 196 -48.73 -32.81 35.48
N ILE A 197 -48.86 -31.51 35.23
CA ILE A 197 -49.92 -30.69 35.79
C ILE A 197 -51.31 -31.17 35.39
N LEU A 198 -51.47 -31.92 34.30
CA LEU A 198 -52.76 -32.46 33.91
C LEU A 198 -53.18 -33.66 34.76
N THR A 199 -52.22 -34.43 35.30
CA THR A 199 -52.49 -35.70 36.00
C THR A 199 -52.23 -35.66 37.50
N ALA A 200 -51.36 -34.76 37.97
CA ALA A 200 -51.00 -34.63 39.38
C ALA A 200 -52.22 -34.28 40.26
N THR A 201 -52.15 -34.54 41.56
CA THR A 201 -53.19 -34.13 42.52
C THR A 201 -52.68 -33.11 43.53
N THR A 202 -51.36 -32.94 43.61
CA THR A 202 -50.67 -31.99 44.48
C THR A 202 -49.59 -31.22 43.73
N LEU A 203 -49.08 -30.15 44.34
CA LEU A 203 -47.99 -29.35 43.78
C LEU A 203 -46.64 -30.09 43.82
N GLU A 204 -46.38 -30.86 44.86
CA GLU A 204 -45.18 -31.69 44.98
C GLU A 204 -45.08 -32.74 43.87
N GLU A 205 -46.20 -33.19 43.33
CA GLU A 205 -46.25 -34.17 42.23
C GLU A 205 -45.90 -33.58 40.85
N ILE A 206 -45.72 -32.26 40.72
CA ILE A 206 -45.31 -31.64 39.45
C ILE A 206 -43.89 -31.06 39.47
N LEU A 207 -43.31 -30.85 40.66
CA LEU A 207 -41.95 -30.38 40.89
C LEU A 207 -40.93 -31.52 40.83
#